data_AF-A0A449IM74-F1
#
_entry.id   AF-A0A449IM74-F1
#
_cell.length_a   1.000
_cell.length_b   1.000
_cell.length_c   1.000
_cell.angle_alpha   90.00
_cell.angle_beta   90.00
_cell.angle_gamma   90.00
#
_symmetry.space_group_name_H-M   'P 1'
#
loop_
_entity.id
_entity.type
_entity.pdbx_description
1 polymer ?
#
loop_
_entity_poly.entity_id
_entity_poly.type
_entity_poly.pdbx_seq_one_letter_code
_entity_poly.pdbx_strand_id
1 'polypeptide(L)'
;MKFEPVPGIGEELFLNQMCLRRFGDFACLLDGELYLFLFACRADGLEPALGNVCRLPWRDMFSQRRMLSGLSDLPADAFMKAGAVPAHLHIPVETHATQAVSATGERAPLNPQRFTLPISEPQS
;
A
#
# COMPACT_ATOMS: atom_id res chain seq x y z
N MET A 1 -6.94 -5.51 -7.14
CA MET A 1 -6.10 -5.52 -8.35
C MET A 1 -5.39 -6.85 -8.44
N LYS A 2 -5.05 -7.29 -9.65
CA LYS A 2 -4.27 -8.49 -9.92
C LYS A 2 -2.97 -8.11 -10.64
N PHE A 3 -1.86 -8.73 -10.27
CA PHE A 3 -0.55 -8.56 -10.86
C PHE A 3 0.01 -9.92 -11.27
N GLU A 4 0.53 -9.97 -12.50
CA GLU A 4 1.21 -11.15 -13.03
C GLU A 4 2.72 -10.88 -12.97
N PRO A 5 3.50 -11.70 -12.23
CA PRO A 5 4.94 -11.50 -12.14
C PRO A 5 5.63 -11.66 -13.49
N VAL A 6 6.82 -11.08 -13.63
CA VAL A 6 7.69 -11.38 -14.77
C VAL A 6 8.12 -12.86 -14.70
N PRO A 7 8.11 -13.60 -15.83
CA PRO A 7 8.58 -14.98 -15.85
C PRO A 7 10.00 -15.11 -15.28
N GLY A 8 10.19 -16.03 -14.33
CA GLY A 8 11.48 -16.28 -13.68
C GLY A 8 11.69 -15.54 -12.35
N ILE A 9 10.79 -14.62 -11.96
CA ILE A 9 10.76 -14.06 -10.61
C ILE A 9 9.95 -14.99 -9.71
N GLY A 10 10.59 -15.53 -8.67
CA GLY A 10 9.92 -16.34 -7.65
C GLY A 10 9.02 -15.50 -6.74
N GLU A 11 8.00 -16.14 -6.18
CA GLU A 11 7.00 -15.53 -5.28
C GLU A 11 7.64 -14.82 -4.09
N GLU A 12 8.58 -15.49 -3.45
CA GLU A 12 9.33 -14.97 -2.31
C GLU A 12 10.06 -13.66 -2.64
N LEU A 13 10.62 -13.54 -3.86
CA LEU A 13 11.38 -12.38 -4.25
C LEU A 13 10.49 -11.15 -4.33
N PHE A 14 9.34 -11.23 -5.01
CA PHE A 14 8.46 -10.07 -5.13
C PHE A 14 7.73 -9.75 -3.83
N LEU A 15 7.38 -10.75 -3.02
CA LEU A 15 6.77 -10.53 -1.70
C LEU A 15 7.73 -9.80 -0.75
N ASN A 16 9.03 -10.14 -0.79
CA ASN A 16 10.06 -9.45 0.00
C ASN A 16 10.28 -7.98 -0.41
N GLN A 17 9.94 -7.63 -1.64
CA GLN A 17 9.99 -6.24 -2.11
C GLN A 17 8.71 -5.45 -1.79
N MET A 18 7.71 -6.08 -1.17
CA MET A 18 6.49 -5.40 -0.76
C MET A 18 6.56 -4.95 0.70
N CYS A 19 5.82 -3.89 1.00
CA CYS A 19 5.69 -3.31 2.33
C CYS A 19 4.31 -2.65 2.49
N LEU A 20 3.39 -3.35 3.14
CA LEU A 20 2.05 -2.82 3.44
C LEU A 20 2.10 -2.02 4.74
N ARG A 21 2.06 -0.68 4.62
CA ARG A 21 2.23 0.24 5.77
C ARG A 21 0.91 0.76 6.34
N ARG A 22 -0.18 0.73 5.57
CA ARG A 22 -1.48 1.28 5.98
C ARG A 22 -2.39 0.17 6.44
N PHE A 23 -3.10 0.44 7.54
CA PHE A 23 -4.13 -0.44 8.03
C PHE A 23 -5.28 -0.51 7.00
N GLY A 24 -5.61 -1.73 6.57
CA GLY A 24 -6.63 -1.99 5.56
C GLY A 24 -6.09 -2.31 4.17
N ASP A 25 -4.81 -2.05 3.90
CA ASP A 25 -4.14 -2.59 2.70
C ASP A 25 -3.76 -4.05 2.98
N PHE A 26 -4.10 -4.94 2.04
CA PHE A 26 -3.74 -6.35 2.14
C PHE A 26 -3.43 -6.92 0.77
N ALA A 27 -2.64 -7.98 0.75
CA ALA A 27 -2.36 -8.71 -0.45
C ALA A 27 -2.49 -10.22 -0.20
N CYS A 28 -2.84 -10.95 -1.24
CA CYS A 28 -2.86 -12.40 -1.24
C CYS A 28 -2.20 -12.94 -2.51
N LEU A 29 -1.75 -14.17 -2.39
CA LEU A 29 -1.12 -14.93 -3.47
C LEU A 29 -2.06 -16.07 -3.86
N LEU A 30 -2.33 -16.21 -5.15
CA LEU A 30 -3.11 -17.32 -5.71
C LEU A 30 -2.51 -17.71 -7.05
N ASP A 31 -2.17 -18.99 -7.22
CA ASP A 31 -1.60 -19.53 -8.46
C ASP A 31 -0.39 -18.74 -9.00
N GLY A 32 0.46 -18.24 -8.10
CA GLY A 32 1.64 -17.42 -8.44
C GLY A 32 1.34 -15.98 -8.82
N GLU A 33 0.07 -15.57 -8.75
CA GLU A 33 -0.37 -14.21 -9.05
C GLU A 33 -0.62 -13.43 -7.77
N LEU A 34 -0.26 -12.14 -7.79
CA LEU A 34 -0.44 -11.27 -6.64
C LEU A 34 -1.75 -10.51 -6.77
N TYR A 35 -2.60 -10.63 -5.77
CA TYR A 35 -3.82 -9.84 -5.64
C TYR A 35 -3.60 -8.80 -4.54
N LEU A 36 -3.76 -7.53 -4.89
CA LEU A 36 -3.54 -6.40 -3.99
C LEU A 36 -4.84 -5.59 -3.84
N PHE A 37 -5.23 -5.35 -2.59
CA PHE A 37 -6.28 -4.43 -2.21
C PHE A 37 -5.68 -3.23 -1.47
N LEU A 38 -6.04 -2.03 -1.94
CA LEU A 38 -5.60 -0.78 -1.34
C LEU A 38 -6.83 -0.04 -0.80
N PHE A 39 -6.87 0.16 0.51
CA PHE A 39 -7.95 0.87 1.18
C PHE A 39 -7.85 2.38 0.90
N ALA A 40 -9.00 3.02 0.67
CA ALA A 40 -9.12 4.45 0.39
C ALA A 40 -8.20 4.97 -0.74
N CYS A 41 -7.80 4.11 -1.67
CA CYS A 41 -6.98 4.47 -2.82
C CYS A 41 -7.88 4.89 -3.99
N ARG A 42 -7.77 6.14 -4.40
CA ARG A 42 -8.44 6.65 -5.60
C ARG A 42 -7.64 6.28 -6.84
N ALA A 43 -8.30 6.24 -8.01
CA ALA A 43 -7.68 5.85 -9.27
C ALA A 43 -6.46 6.72 -9.64
N ASP A 44 -6.51 8.02 -9.33
CA ASP A 44 -5.41 8.99 -9.55
C ASP A 44 -4.24 8.83 -8.56
N GLY A 45 -4.49 8.20 -7.41
CA GLY A 45 -3.48 7.92 -6.38
C GLY A 45 -2.78 6.57 -6.53
N LEU A 46 -3.10 5.79 -7.56
CA LEU A 46 -2.64 4.41 -7.67
C LEU A 46 -1.12 4.29 -7.88
N GLU A 47 -0.55 5.00 -8.86
CA GLU A 47 0.91 4.92 -9.12
C GLU A 47 1.73 5.36 -7.89
N PRO A 48 1.42 6.47 -7.20
CA PRO A 48 2.06 6.82 -5.94
C PRO A 48 1.86 5.77 -4.84
N ALA A 49 0.68 5.15 -4.75
CA ALA A 49 0.43 4.11 -3.76
C ALA A 49 1.31 2.87 -4.01
N LEU A 50 1.41 2.42 -5.27
CA LEU A 50 2.28 1.30 -5.64
C LEU A 50 3.77 1.62 -5.39
N GLY A 51 4.20 2.86 -5.67
CA GLY A 51 5.56 3.30 -5.35
C GLY A 51 5.88 3.33 -3.86
N ASN A 52 4.87 3.39 -2.99
CA ASN A 52 5.04 3.27 -1.53
C ASN A 52 4.96 1.83 -1.02
N VAL A 53 4.19 0.99 -1.71
CA VAL A 53 3.99 -0.42 -1.36
C VAL A 53 5.18 -1.26 -1.83
N CYS A 54 5.74 -1.00 -3.01
CA CYS A 54 6.89 -1.72 -3.55
C CYS A 54 8.18 -0.93 -3.30
N ARG A 55 9.23 -1.61 -2.80
CA ARG A 55 10.57 -1.03 -2.60
C ARG A 55 11.28 -0.76 -3.93
N LEU A 56 10.96 -1.54 -4.95
CA LEU A 56 11.46 -1.41 -6.31
C LEU A 56 10.32 -0.94 -7.24
N PRO A 57 10.64 -0.38 -8.41
CA PRO A 57 9.63 -0.08 -9.41
C PRO A 57 8.81 -1.32 -9.73
N TRP A 58 7.50 -1.28 -9.44
CA TRP A 58 6.64 -2.45 -9.57
C TRP A 58 6.62 -3.02 -11.01
N ARG A 59 6.87 -2.18 -12.01
CA ARG A 59 6.94 -2.56 -13.43
C ARG A 59 8.14 -3.46 -13.77
N ASP A 60 9.18 -3.47 -12.94
CA ASP A 60 10.33 -4.36 -13.12
C ASP A 60 10.03 -5.77 -12.59
N MET A 61 9.05 -5.88 -11.69
CA MET A 61 8.67 -7.12 -11.01
C MET A 61 7.44 -7.78 -11.65
N PHE A 62 6.52 -6.99 -12.20
CA PHE A 62 5.26 -7.46 -12.74
C PHE A 62 5.12 -7.10 -14.23
N SER A 63 4.81 -8.11 -15.02
CA SER A 63 4.62 -7.97 -16.47
C SER A 63 3.25 -7.39 -16.81
N GLN A 64 2.22 -7.72 -16.02
CA GLN A 64 0.85 -7.24 -16.22
C GLN A 64 0.22 -6.79 -14.91
N ARG A 65 -0.66 -5.79 -15.02
CA ARG A 65 -1.55 -5.33 -13.95
C ARG A 65 -2.97 -5.21 -14.48
N ARG A 66 -3.91 -5.86 -13.79
CA ARG A 66 -5.35 -5.76 -14.07
C ARG A 66 -6.11 -5.15 -12.90
N MET A 67 -6.91 -4.12 -13.17
CA MET A 67 -7.87 -3.60 -12.21
C MET A 67 -9.06 -4.56 -12.14
N LEU A 68 -9.49 -4.89 -10.93
CA LEU A 68 -10.68 -5.70 -10.69
C LEU A 68 -11.76 -4.75 -10.16
N SER A 69 -12.92 -4.75 -10.80
CA SER A 69 -14.02 -3.82 -10.52
C SER A 69 -14.92 -4.31 -9.37
N GLY A 70 -14.90 -5.60 -9.07
CA GLY A 70 -15.65 -6.18 -7.96
C GLY A 70 -15.40 -7.67 -7.79
N LEU A 71 -16.22 -8.29 -6.94
CA LEU A 71 -16.11 -9.72 -6.61
C LEU A 71 -16.34 -10.64 -7.81
N SER A 72 -17.11 -10.19 -8.81
CA SER A 72 -17.37 -10.94 -10.05
C SER A 72 -16.10 -11.20 -10.88
N ASP A 73 -15.09 -10.35 -10.72
CA ASP A 73 -13.83 -10.47 -11.46
C ASP A 73 -12.82 -11.38 -10.74
N LEU A 74 -13.14 -11.83 -9.52
CA LEU A 74 -12.31 -12.75 -8.75
C LEU A 74 -12.68 -14.19 -9.08
N PRO A 75 -11.70 -15.09 -9.28
CA PRO A 75 -11.95 -16.52 -9.40
C PRO A 75 -12.35 -17.11 -8.03
N ALA A 76 -13.60 -16.88 -7.60
CA ALA A 76 -14.10 -17.23 -6.28
C ALA A 76 -13.85 -18.72 -5.94
N ASP A 77 -14.12 -19.63 -6.88
CA ASP A 77 -13.90 -21.07 -6.68
C ASP A 77 -12.43 -21.41 -6.42
N ALA A 78 -11.49 -20.71 -7.06
CA ALA A 78 -10.06 -20.93 -6.86
C ALA A 78 -9.64 -20.45 -5.46
N PHE A 79 -10.10 -19.27 -5.04
CA PHE A 79 -9.86 -18.75 -3.69
C PHE A 79 -10.46 -19.65 -2.60
N MET A 80 -11.66 -20.18 -2.80
CA MET A 80 -12.32 -21.05 -1.82
C MET A 80 -11.65 -22.42 -1.69
N LYS A 81 -10.98 -22.88 -2.75
CA LYS A 81 -10.22 -24.15 -2.77
C LYS A 81 -8.74 -23.96 -2.47
N ALA A 82 -8.26 -22.73 -2.39
CA ALA A 82 -6.87 -22.42 -2.18
C ALA A 82 -6.40 -23.02 -0.84
N GLY A 83 -5.25 -23.69 -0.88
CA GLY A 83 -4.57 -24.13 0.32
C GLY A 83 -3.98 -22.97 1.11
N ALA A 84 -3.44 -23.26 2.27
CA ALA A 84 -2.67 -22.27 3.02
C ALA A 84 -1.42 -21.84 2.23
N VAL A 85 -1.16 -20.53 2.22
CA VAL A 85 0.10 -19.99 1.67
C VAL A 85 1.26 -20.54 2.51
N PRO A 86 2.34 -21.07 1.89
CA PRO A 86 3.51 -21.55 2.60
C PRO A 86 4.08 -20.49 3.56
N ALA A 87 4.46 -20.90 4.77
CA ALA A 87 4.86 -19.97 5.84
C ALA A 87 6.08 -19.08 5.51
N HIS A 88 6.94 -19.52 4.59
CA HIS A 88 8.10 -18.72 4.13
C HIS A 88 7.68 -17.57 3.21
N LEU A 89 6.52 -17.69 2.54
CA LEU A 89 5.98 -16.65 1.67
C LEU A 89 5.17 -15.66 2.49
N HIS A 90 5.81 -14.55 2.83
CA HIS A 90 5.17 -13.47 3.57
C HIS A 90 5.69 -12.12 3.09
N ILE A 91 4.88 -11.09 3.30
CA ILE A 91 5.31 -9.71 3.11
C ILE A 91 5.97 -9.27 4.41
N PRO A 92 7.23 -8.79 4.38
CA PRO A 92 7.90 -8.32 5.58
C PRO A 92 7.09 -7.20 6.24
N VAL A 93 6.72 -7.38 7.51
CA VAL A 93 6.10 -6.32 8.30
C VAL A 93 7.21 -5.37 8.74
N GLU A 94 7.32 -4.23 8.07
CA GLU A 94 8.14 -3.14 8.60
C GLU A 94 7.42 -2.54 9.80
N THR A 95 7.90 -2.84 11.01
CA THR A 95 7.64 -2.00 12.16
C THR A 95 8.28 -0.65 11.88
N HIS A 96 7.52 0.25 11.28
CA HIS A 96 7.79 1.68 11.42
C HIS A 96 7.63 1.95 12.90
N ALA A 97 8.74 1.88 13.65
CA ALA A 97 8.80 2.46 14.97
C ALA A 97 8.19 3.84 14.79
N THR A 98 7.03 4.06 15.38
CA THR A 98 6.54 5.41 15.57
C THR A 98 7.55 6.00 16.53
N GLN A 99 8.69 6.45 16.00
CA GLN A 99 9.59 7.31 16.71
C GLN A 99 8.76 8.57 16.90
N ALA A 100 8.01 8.61 18.01
CA ALA A 100 7.90 9.84 18.75
C ALA A 100 9.34 10.33 18.82
N VAL A 101 9.63 11.37 18.04
CA VAL A 101 10.86 12.12 18.17
C VAL A 101 10.90 12.52 19.65
N SER A 102 11.63 11.75 20.45
CA SER A 102 12.04 12.17 21.77
C SER A 102 12.91 13.38 21.50
N ALA A 103 12.29 14.56 21.54
CA ALA A 103 12.99 15.82 21.45
C ALA A 103 13.88 15.90 22.71
N THR A 104 15.11 15.38 22.62
CA THR A 104 16.18 15.60 23.60
C THR A 104 16.80 16.98 23.39
N GLY A 105 15.95 17.98 23.17
CA GLY A 105 16.26 19.39 23.18
C GLY A 105 15.01 20.08 23.68
N GLU A 106 15.12 20.78 24.80
CA GLU A 106 14.04 21.54 25.44
C GLU A 106 13.38 22.48 24.41
N ARG A 107 12.37 21.99 23.70
CA ARG A 107 11.52 22.85 22.88
C ARG A 107 10.70 23.66 23.88
N ALA A 108 11.02 24.94 23.99
CA ALA A 108 10.20 25.89 24.73
C ALA A 108 8.72 25.68 24.38
N PRO A 109 7.81 25.70 25.37
CA PRO A 109 6.41 25.42 25.14
C PRO A 109 5.86 26.35 24.06
N LEU A 110 5.25 25.77 23.02
CA LEU A 110 4.55 26.54 22.00
C LEU A 110 3.36 27.25 22.65
N ASN A 111 3.29 28.57 22.48
CA ASN A 111 2.21 29.39 23.04
C ASN A 111 1.24 29.80 21.92
N PRO A 112 0.13 29.07 21.71
CA PRO A 112 -0.82 29.37 20.63
C PRO A 112 -1.45 30.74 20.83
N GLN A 113 -1.43 31.56 19.77
CA GLN A 113 -2.09 32.86 19.78
C GLN A 113 -3.34 32.85 18.89
N ARG A 114 -4.42 33.42 19.42
CA ARG A 114 -5.65 33.63 18.66
C ARG A 114 -5.40 34.73 17.63
N PHE A 115 -5.68 34.45 16.37
CA PHE A 115 -5.67 35.45 15.31
C PHE A 115 -7.02 35.46 14.61
N THR A 116 -7.42 36.64 14.11
CA THR A 116 -8.64 36.82 13.33
C THR A 116 -8.23 37.20 11.93
N LEU A 117 -8.71 36.47 10.93
CA LEU A 117 -8.46 36.80 9.53
C LEU A 117 -9.36 37.98 9.12
N PRO A 118 -8.81 39.05 8.52
CA PRO A 118 -9.65 40.09 7.95
C PRO A 118 -10.37 39.51 6.73
N ILE A 119 -11.70 39.47 6.78
CA ILE A 119 -12.53 39.18 5.62
C ILE A 119 -12.66 40.50 4.86
N SER A 120 -12.01 40.62 3.72
CA SER A 120 -12.27 41.70 2.77
C SER A 120 -13.45 41.29 1.90
N GLU A 121 -14.61 41.92 2.08
CA GLU A 121 -15.72 41.79 1.13
C GLU A 121 -15.36 42.47 -0.20
N PRO A 122 -15.57 41.82 -1.36
CA PRO A 122 -15.38 42.46 -2.65
C PRO A 122 -16.47 43.53 -2.85
N GLN A 123 -16.05 44.79 -2.99
CA GLN A 123 -16.95 45.89 -3.33
C GLN A 123 -17.48 45.70 -4.77
N SER A 124 -18.82 45.75 -4.92
CA SER A 124 -19.55 45.72 -6.19
C SER A 124 -19.49 47.05 -6.92
#